data_AF-A0A8S3DBY8-F1
#
_entry.id   AF-A0A8S3DBY8-F1
#
_cell.length_a   1.000
_cell.length_b   1.000
_cell.length_c   1.000
_cell.angle_alpha   90.00
_cell.angle_beta   90.00
_cell.angle_gamma   90.00
#
_symmetry.space_group_name_H-M   'P 1'
#
loop_
_entity.id
_entity.type
_entity.pdbx_description
1 polymer ?
#
loop_
_entity_poly.entity_id
_entity_poly.type
_entity_poly.pdbx_seq_one_letter_code
_entity_poly.pdbx_strand_id
1 'polypeptide(L)' 'RSMPDKFAGPMPVSIPDKVKAVACGNQHTVVLTVNGEVLVSGMK' A
#
# COMPACT_ATOMS: atom_id res chain seq x y z
N ARG A 1 16.24 -15.51 22.61
CA ARG A 1 16.49 -14.54 21.52
C ARG A 1 15.23 -14.52 20.68
N SER A 2 14.48 -13.42 20.68
CA SER A 2 13.27 -13.26 19.85
C SER A 2 13.62 -13.50 18.38
N MET A 3 12.75 -14.19 17.64
CA MET A 3 12.95 -14.33 16.20
C MET A 3 12.95 -12.93 15.56
N PRO A 4 13.80 -12.67 14.55
CA PRO A 4 13.71 -11.45 13.78
C PRO A 4 12.32 -11.36 13.18
N ASP A 5 11.68 -10.21 13.37
CA ASP A 5 10.40 -9.84 12.82
C ASP A 5 10.43 -10.03 11.30
N LYS A 6 9.76 -11.10 10.84
CA LYS A 6 9.72 -11.56 9.45
C LYS A 6 9.14 -10.51 8.47
N PHE A 7 8.69 -9.38 8.99
CA PHE A 7 8.02 -8.27 8.30
C PHE A 7 8.69 -6.91 8.53
N ALA A 8 9.95 -6.87 9.00
CA ALA A 8 10.66 -5.64 9.33
C ALA A 8 11.00 -4.73 8.12
N GLY A 9 10.81 -5.23 6.89
CA GLY A 9 11.24 -4.57 5.66
C GLY A 9 10.08 -4.20 4.74
N PRO A 10 10.32 -3.32 3.75
CA PRO A 10 9.33 -3.00 2.73
C PRO A 10 8.92 -4.27 1.98
N MET A 11 7.62 -4.52 1.93
CA MET A 11 7.04 -5.61 1.14
C MET A 11 6.46 -5.05 -0.16
N PRO A 12 6.80 -5.63 -1.32
CA PRO A 12 6.19 -5.23 -2.58
C PRO A 12 4.70 -5.56 -2.60
N VAL A 13 3.90 -4.66 -3.14
CA VAL A 13 2.46 -4.83 -3.34
C VAL A 13 2.17 -4.83 -4.82
N SER A 14 1.42 -5.84 -5.29
CA SER A 14 0.98 -5.90 -6.69
C SER A 14 -0.17 -4.92 -6.92
N ILE A 15 0.06 -3.95 -7.79
CA ILE A 15 -0.93 -2.95 -8.23
C ILE A 15 -1.18 -3.18 -9.73
N PRO A 16 -2.44 -3.13 -10.22
CA PRO A 16 -2.77 -3.43 -11.62
C PRO A 16 -2.15 -2.45 -12.63
N ASP A 17 -1.77 -1.25 -12.19
CA ASP A 17 -1.25 -0.19 -13.05
C ASP A 17 -0.14 0.63 -12.36
N LYS A 18 0.53 1.49 -13.12
CA LYS A 18 1.51 2.46 -12.62
C LYS A 18 0.87 3.41 -11.61
N VAL A 19 1.59 3.62 -10.51
CA VAL A 19 1.17 4.51 -9.44
C VAL A 19 1.63 5.94 -9.73
N LYS A 20 0.70 6.88 -9.65
CA LYS A 20 0.96 8.32 -9.75
C LYS A 20 1.17 8.96 -8.39
N ALA A 21 0.36 8.59 -7.39
CA ALA A 21 0.46 9.09 -6.02
C ALA A 21 -0.13 8.11 -5.00
N VAL A 22 0.26 8.26 -3.74
CA VAL A 22 -0.25 7.49 -2.60
C VAL A 22 -0.56 8.40 -1.41
N ALA A 23 -1.56 8.02 -0.61
CA ALA A 23 -1.87 8.65 0.67
C ALA A 23 -2.28 7.58 1.68
N CYS A 24 -2.03 7.83 2.97
CA CYS A 24 -2.39 6.91 4.05
C CYS A 24 -3.23 7.62 5.09
N GLY A 25 -4.32 6.98 5.51
CA GLY A 25 -5.03 7.28 6.75
C GLY A 25 -4.54 6.39 7.90
N ASN A 26 -5.29 6.37 9.00
CA ASN A 26 -4.93 5.56 10.17
C ASN A 26 -4.93 4.05 9.90
N GLN A 27 -5.89 3.57 9.10
CA GLN A 27 -6.06 2.13 8.82
C GLN A 27 -6.38 1.84 7.35
N HIS A 28 -6.18 2.81 6.45
CA HIS A 28 -6.38 2.64 5.02
C HIS A 28 -5.31 3.36 4.20
N THR A 29 -5.09 2.85 3.01
CA THR A 29 -4.17 3.39 2.00
C THR A 29 -4.96 3.66 0.73
N VAL A 30 -4.71 4.81 0.12
CA VAL A 30 -5.31 5.22 -1.15
C VAL A 30 -4.21 5.37 -2.19
N VAL A 31 -4.45 4.81 -3.38
CA VAL A 31 -3.52 4.84 -4.51
C VAL A 31 -4.21 5.48 -5.71
N LEU A 32 -3.59 6.50 -6.30
CA LEU A 32 -4.00 7.09 -7.57
C LEU A 32 -3.14 6.50 -8.69
N THR A 33 -3.75 5.85 -9.67
CA THR A 33 -3.05 5.31 -10.85
C THR A 33 -2.83 6.40 -11.90
N VAL A 34 -1.89 6.17 -12.83
CA VAL A 34 -1.65 7.08 -13.96
C VAL A 34 -2.87 7.20 -14.87
N ASN A 35 -3.66 6.13 -14.97
CA ASN A 35 -4.90 6.09 -15.76
C ASN A 35 -6.11 6.74 -15.05
N GLY A 36 -5.93 7.29 -13.84
CA GLY A 36 -6.95 8.05 -13.12
C GLY A 36 -7.86 7.21 -12.22
N GLU A 37 -7.56 5.92 -12.03
CA GLU A 37 -8.28 5.07 -11.10
C GLU A 37 -7.81 5.28 -9.66
N VAL A 38 -8.74 5.14 -8.71
CA VAL A 38 -8.46 5.22 -7.28
C VAL A 38 -8.68 3.86 -6.64
N LEU A 39 -7.62 3.30 -6.07
CA LEU A 39 -7.66 2.03 -5.33
C LEU A 39 -7.58 2.32 -3.83
N VAL A 40 -8.39 1.60 -3.04
CA VAL A 40 -8.42 1.74 -1.57
C VAL A 40 -8.24 0.37 -0.94
N SER A 41 -7.33 0.27 0.02
CA SER A 41 -7.11 -0.92 0.83
C SER A 41 -7.07 -0.56 2.31
N GLY A 42 -7.58 -1.43 3.16
CA GLY A 42 -7.61 -1.24 4.61
C GLY A 42 -9.02 -1.31 5.20
N MET A 43 -9.12 -0.94 6.47
CA MET A 43 -10.37 -0.98 7.23
C MET A 43 -11.07 0.38 7.13
N LYS A 44 -12.41 0.35 7.13
CA LYS A 44 -13.22 1.57 7.21
C LYS A 44 -12.96 2.31 8.52
#